data_AF-A0A413HZI9-F1
#
_entry.id   AF-A0A413HZI9-F1
#
_cell.length_a   1.000
_cell.length_b   1.000
_cell.length_c   1.000
_cell.angle_alpha   90.00
_cell.angle_beta   90.00
_cell.angle_gamma   90.00
#
_symmetry.space_group_name_H-M   'P 1'
#
loop_
_entity.id
_entity.type
_entity.pdbx_description
1 polymer ?
#
loop_
_entity_poly.entity_id
_entity_poly.type
_entity_poly.pdbx_seq_one_letter_code
_entity_poly.pdbx_strand_id
1 'polypeptide(L)'
;MTGESYLSTALIPLLMTVVLIYYSFRLLFLQDVDSIYGKNKKKPKDKEGFAKAAGKLMVFLAAASLGMAVIMYWSVEIALVEICIAFVIFGILWKKMNKKYGE
;
A
#
# COMPACT_ATOMS: atom_id res chain seq x y z
N MET A 1 -1.44 -24.61 12.23
CA MET A 1 -1.69 -23.53 13.21
C MET A 1 -3.09 -23.71 13.78
N THR A 2 -3.26 -23.58 15.09
CA THR A 2 -4.58 -23.33 15.69
C THR A 2 -5.12 -21.97 15.21
N GLY A 3 -6.44 -21.85 15.00
CA GLY A 3 -7.05 -20.66 14.39
C GLY A 3 -6.74 -19.34 15.11
N GLU A 4 -6.62 -19.37 16.44
CA GLU A 4 -6.24 -18.21 17.26
C GLU A 4 -4.79 -17.74 17.02
N SER A 5 -3.89 -18.69 16.77
CA SER A 5 -2.49 -18.42 16.46
C SER A 5 -2.34 -17.81 15.06
N TYR A 6 -3.16 -18.27 14.11
CA TYR A 6 -3.21 -17.67 12.77
C TYR A 6 -3.75 -16.23 12.79
N LEU A 7 -4.89 -15.98 13.45
CA LEU A 7 -5.46 -14.64 13.53
C LEU A 7 -4.49 -13.65 14.16
N SER A 8 -3.78 -14.05 15.22
CA SER A 8 -2.76 -13.21 15.86
C SER A 8 -1.62 -12.86 14.90
N THR A 9 -1.22 -13.80 14.04
CA THR A 9 -0.13 -13.61 13.07
C THR A 9 -0.58 -12.80 11.85
N ALA A 10 -1.81 -13.04 11.37
CA ALA A 10 -2.41 -12.33 10.23
C ALA A 10 -3.03 -10.97 10.61
N LEU A 11 -3.14 -10.65 11.90
CA LEU A 11 -3.75 -9.40 12.37
C LEU A 11 -3.06 -8.17 11.80
N ILE A 12 -1.72 -8.15 11.80
CA ILE A 12 -0.92 -7.04 11.27
C ILE A 12 -1.20 -6.81 9.78
N PRO A 13 -1.06 -7.81 8.89
CA PRO A 13 -1.35 -7.60 7.47
C PRO A 13 -2.82 -7.28 7.20
N LEU A 14 -3.76 -7.78 8.01
CA LEU A 14 -5.18 -7.41 7.88
C LEU A 14 -5.42 -5.94 8.27
N LEU A 15 -4.88 -5.48 9.39
CA LEU A 15 -4.96 -4.08 9.80
C LEU A 15 -4.33 -3.13 8.78
N MET A 16 -3.15 -3.50 8.27
CA MET A 16 -2.48 -2.75 7.21
C MET A 16 -3.34 -2.67 5.95
N THR A 17 -3.99 -3.77 5.56
CA THR A 17 -4.93 -3.79 4.43
C THR A 17 -6.05 -2.77 4.61
N VAL A 18 -6.70 -2.74 5.77
CA VAL A 18 -7.80 -1.81 6.06
C VAL A 18 -7.33 -0.35 5.97
N VAL A 19 -6.19 -0.04 6.58
CA VAL A 19 -5.61 1.33 6.54
C VAL A 19 -5.28 1.72 5.10
N LEU A 20 -4.63 0.83 4.34
CA LEU A 20 -4.26 1.09 2.95
C LEU A 20 -5.49 1.28 2.06
N ILE A 21 -6.55 0.51 2.25
CA ILE A 21 -7.82 0.70 1.53
C ILE A 21 -8.43 2.07 1.86
N TYR A 22 -8.46 2.46 3.12
CA TYR A 22 -8.99 3.77 3.54
C TYR A 22 -8.23 4.92 2.86
N TYR A 23 -6.91 4.91 2.90
CA TYR A 23 -6.12 5.95 2.24
C TYR A 23 -6.17 5.87 0.72
N SER A 24 -6.25 4.67 0.14
CA SER A 24 -6.46 4.47 -1.30
C SER A 24 -7.76 5.12 -1.74
N PHE A 25 -8.85 4.88 -1.02
CA PHE A 25 -10.15 5.48 -1.29
C PHE A 25 -10.09 7.00 -1.18
N ARG A 26 -9.52 7.51 -0.09
CA ARG A 26 -9.34 8.95 0.12
C ARG A 26 -8.52 9.62 -0.99
N LEU A 27 -7.48 8.96 -1.52
CA LEU A 27 -6.69 9.50 -2.63
C LEU A 27 -7.38 9.38 -3.99
N LEU A 28 -8.05 8.25 -4.27
CA LEU A 28 -8.66 8.01 -5.57
C LEU A 28 -9.95 8.83 -5.76
N PHE A 29 -10.75 8.97 -4.71
CA PHE A 29 -12.05 9.65 -4.77
C PHE A 29 -12.00 11.09 -4.28
N LEU A 30 -11.33 11.36 -3.15
CA LEU A 30 -11.27 12.71 -2.57
C LEU A 30 -10.05 13.50 -3.05
N GLN A 31 -9.12 12.85 -3.76
CA GLN A 31 -7.89 13.46 -4.28
C GLN A 31 -7.10 14.22 -3.21
N ASP A 32 -7.24 13.77 -1.96
CA ASP A 32 -6.69 14.44 -0.80
C ASP A 32 -5.20 14.08 -0.62
N VAL A 33 -4.38 14.72 -1.43
CA VAL A 33 -2.92 14.60 -1.41
C VAL A 33 -2.34 15.07 -0.08
N ASP A 34 -3.00 16.00 0.62
CA ASP A 34 -2.51 16.57 1.88
C ASP A 34 -2.50 15.55 3.02
N SER A 35 -3.31 14.50 2.91
CA SER A 35 -3.32 13.38 3.85
C SER A 35 -2.03 12.53 3.81
N ILE A 36 -1.25 12.60 2.73
CA ILE A 36 -0.03 11.79 2.52
C ILE A 36 1.22 12.62 2.21
N TYR A 37 1.06 13.91 1.89
CA TYR A 37 2.16 14.81 1.59
C TYR A 37 2.57 15.59 2.84
N GLY A 38 3.88 15.68 3.10
CA GLY A 38 4.38 16.41 4.26
C GLY A 38 4.03 17.90 4.19
N LYS A 39 3.59 18.49 5.30
CA LYS A 39 3.15 19.89 5.41
C LYS A 39 4.17 20.92 4.88
N ASN A 40 5.46 20.57 4.88
CA ASN A 40 6.57 21.44 4.46
C ASN A 40 7.14 21.12 3.07
N LYS A 41 6.52 20.22 2.29
CA LYS A 41 6.98 19.89 0.93
C LYS A 41 6.17 20.63 -0.13
N LYS A 42 6.84 21.04 -1.21
CA LYS A 42 6.20 21.68 -2.36
C LYS A 42 5.19 20.70 -2.97
N LYS A 43 3.90 21.05 -2.92
CA LYS A 43 2.83 20.17 -3.42
C LYS A 43 3.05 19.89 -4.91
N PRO A 44 2.69 18.69 -5.40
CA PRO A 44 2.72 18.37 -6.83
C PRO A 44 1.98 19.42 -7.65
N LYS A 45 2.51 19.80 -8.82
CA LYS A 45 1.78 20.67 -9.75
C LYS A 45 0.48 20.01 -10.22
N ASP A 46 0.53 18.72 -10.52
CA ASP A 46 -0.63 17.90 -10.87
C ASP A 46 -1.08 17.07 -9.65
N LYS A 47 -1.89 17.69 -8.80
CA LYS A 47 -2.43 17.05 -7.59
C LYS A 47 -3.31 15.85 -7.92
N GLU A 48 -4.15 15.96 -8.94
CA GLU A 48 -5.09 14.89 -9.31
C GLU A 48 -4.36 13.67 -9.86
N GLY A 49 -3.39 13.89 -10.76
CA GLY A 49 -2.56 12.82 -11.31
C GLY A 49 -1.70 12.14 -10.26
N PHE A 50 -1.12 12.93 -9.34
CA PHE A 50 -0.40 12.39 -8.19
C PHE A 50 -1.32 11.58 -7.28
N ALA A 51 -2.49 12.10 -6.90
CA ALA A 51 -3.43 11.41 -6.04
C ALA A 51 -3.89 10.08 -6.65
N LYS A 52 -4.20 10.06 -7.95
CA LYS A 52 -4.58 8.83 -8.66
C LYS A 52 -3.44 7.82 -8.72
N ALA A 53 -2.21 8.26 -8.96
CA ALA A 53 -1.04 7.39 -9.00
C ALA A 53 -0.70 6.82 -7.60
N ALA A 54 -0.70 7.67 -6.58
CA ALA A 54 -0.45 7.27 -5.19
C ALA A 54 -1.57 6.36 -4.67
N GLY A 55 -2.83 6.66 -4.98
CA GLY A 55 -3.98 5.82 -4.66
C GLY A 55 -3.87 4.43 -5.29
N LYS A 56 -3.51 4.33 -6.58
CA LYS A 56 -3.26 3.03 -7.22
C LYS A 56 -2.11 2.26 -6.56
N LEU A 57 -1.08 2.96 -6.13
CA LEU A 57 0.05 2.37 -5.43
C LEU A 57 -0.35 1.84 -4.05
N MET A 58 -1.22 2.54 -3.34
CA MET A 58 -1.79 2.08 -2.07
C MET A 58 -2.73 0.88 -2.25
N VAL A 59 -3.51 0.83 -3.35
CA VAL A 59 -4.32 -0.35 -3.69
C VAL A 59 -3.42 -1.56 -3.95
N PHE A 60 -2.30 -1.38 -4.63
CA PHE A 60 -1.32 -2.45 -4.83
C PHE A 60 -0.77 -2.99 -3.50
N LEU A 61 -0.38 -2.11 -2.59
CA LEU A 61 0.07 -2.53 -1.26
C LEU A 61 -1.05 -3.19 -0.46
N ALA A 62 -2.30 -2.71 -0.55
CA ALA A 62 -3.44 -3.34 0.11
C ALA A 62 -3.65 -4.77 -0.41
N ALA A 63 -3.57 -4.96 -1.72
CA ALA A 63 -3.68 -6.27 -2.35
C ALA A 63 -2.55 -7.21 -1.93
N ALA A 64 -1.30 -6.72 -1.85
CA ALA A 64 -0.17 -7.49 -1.35
C ALA A 64 -0.31 -7.83 0.14
N SER A 65 -0.75 -6.87 0.96
CA SER A 65 -0.99 -7.10 2.40
C SER A 65 -2.11 -8.13 2.63
N LEU A 66 -3.16 -8.11 1.80
CA LEU A 66 -4.23 -9.09 1.84
C LEU A 66 -3.78 -10.46 1.32
N GLY A 67 -3.01 -10.48 0.23
CA GLY A 67 -2.37 -11.67 -0.33
C GLY A 67 -1.51 -12.37 0.72
N MET A 68 -0.70 -11.61 1.43
CA MET A 68 0.12 -12.09 2.54
C MET A 68 -0.74 -12.73 3.62
N ALA A 69 -1.80 -12.05 4.10
CA ALA A 69 -2.69 -12.60 5.12
C ALA A 69 -3.25 -13.98 4.69
N VAL A 70 -3.66 -14.10 3.42
CA VAL A 70 -4.16 -15.34 2.83
C VAL A 70 -3.06 -16.41 2.74
N ILE A 71 -1.86 -16.08 2.23
CA ILE A 71 -0.74 -17.01 2.06
C ILE A 71 -0.23 -17.55 3.41
N MET A 72 -0.22 -16.70 4.44
CA MET A 72 0.21 -17.06 5.80
C MET A 72 -0.60 -18.21 6.39
N TYR A 73 -1.82 -18.46 5.90
CA TYR A 73 -2.61 -19.63 6.31
C TYR A 73 -1.91 -20.96 5.95
N TRP A 74 -1.23 -21.01 4.79
CA TRP A 74 -0.50 -22.20 4.34
C TRP A 74 0.98 -22.16 4.69
N SER A 75 1.66 -21.04 4.43
CA SER A 75 3.09 -20.90 4.69
C SER A 75 3.52 -19.46 4.92
N VAL A 76 4.12 -19.22 6.07
CA VAL A 76 4.72 -17.92 6.43
C VAL A 76 5.97 -17.64 5.59
N GLU A 77 6.72 -18.67 5.18
CA GLU A 77 7.91 -18.51 4.33
C GLU A 77 7.54 -17.99 2.94
N ILE A 78 6.45 -18.48 2.35
CA ILE A 78 5.97 -18.01 1.05
C ILE A 78 5.46 -16.57 1.16
N ALA A 79 4.78 -16.23 2.26
CA ALA A 79 4.34 -14.86 2.54
C ALA A 79 5.52 -13.88 2.67
N LEU A 80 6.64 -14.33 3.26
CA LEU A 80 7.89 -13.57 3.32
C LEU A 80 8.49 -13.30 1.93
N VAL A 81 8.47 -14.28 1.04
CA VAL A 81 8.95 -14.09 -0.34
C VAL A 81 8.05 -13.14 -1.11
N GLU A 82 6.73 -13.27 -0.96
CA GLU A 82 5.74 -12.41 -1.61
C GLU A 82 5.94 -10.94 -1.24
N ILE A 83 6.08 -10.62 0.06
CA ILE A 83 6.25 -9.23 0.48
C ILE A 83 7.58 -8.63 0.01
N CYS A 84 8.66 -9.41 -0.06
CA CYS A 84 9.91 -8.96 -0.66
C CYS A 84 9.72 -8.55 -2.12
N ILE A 85 9.02 -9.38 -2.92
CA ILE A 85 8.71 -9.08 -4.32
C ILE A 85 7.82 -7.83 -4.42
N ALA A 86 6.78 -7.75 -3.57
CA ALA A 86 5.86 -6.62 -3.56
C ALA A 86 6.59 -5.30 -3.26
N PHE A 87 7.53 -5.26 -2.30
CA PHE A 87 8.32 -4.06 -2.01
C PHE A 87 9.22 -3.63 -3.16
N VAL A 88 9.81 -4.58 -3.90
CA VAL A 88 10.63 -4.25 -5.08
C VAL A 88 9.76 -3.59 -6.16
N ILE A 89 8.60 -4.18 -6.46
CA ILE A 89 7.65 -3.62 -7.44
C ILE A 89 7.15 -2.25 -6.98
N PHE A 90 6.78 -2.12 -5.70
CA PHE A 90 6.36 -0.87 -5.11
C PHE A 90 7.42 0.22 -5.25
N GLY A 91 8.68 -0.09 -4.95
CA GLY A 91 9.79 0.87 -5.08
C GLY A 91 9.97 1.39 -6.51
N ILE A 92 9.83 0.51 -7.51
CA ILE A 92 9.88 0.87 -8.93
C ILE A 92 8.70 1.78 -9.30
N LEU A 93 7.48 1.40 -8.91
CA LEU A 93 6.26 2.16 -9.20
C LEU A 93 6.27 3.53 -8.50
N TRP A 94 6.74 3.58 -7.25
CA TRP A 94 6.93 4.82 -6.50
C TRP A 94 7.91 5.74 -7.20
N LYS A 95 9.07 5.23 -7.61
CA LYS A 95 10.08 6.03 -8.34
C LYS A 95 9.51 6.58 -9.64
N LYS A 96 8.73 5.78 -10.38
CA LYS A 96 8.05 6.21 -11.62
C LYS A 96 7.03 7.30 -11.35
N MET A 97 6.22 7.17 -10.30
CA MET A 97 5.27 8.19 -9.87
C MET A 97 5.98 9.49 -9.50
N ASN A 98 7.02 9.42 -8.66
CA ASN A 98 7.74 10.60 -8.20
C ASN A 98 8.46 11.32 -9.35
N LYS A 99 9.00 10.58 -10.33
CA LYS A 99 9.58 11.18 -11.53
C LYS A 99 8.54 11.91 -12.40
N LYS A 100 7.30 11.42 -12.42
CA LYS A 100 6.24 11.99 -13.27
C LYS A 100 5.50 13.16 -12.60
N TYR A 101 5.36 13.12 -11.29
CA TYR A 101 4.47 14.00 -10.54
C TYR A 101 5.15 14.71 -9.35
N GLY A 102 6.42 14.45 -9.06
CA GLY A 102 7.14 14.97 -7.89
C GLY A 102 7.73 16.37 -8.06
N GLU A 103 7.57 17.02 -9.23
CA GLU A 103 8.08 18.37 -9.55
C GLU A 103 6.98 19.37 -9.92
#